data_AF-A0A8H8DFH6-F1
#
_entry.id   AF-A0A8H8DFH6-F1
#
_cell.length_a   1.000
_cell.length_b   1.000
_cell.length_c   1.000
_cell.angle_alpha   90.00
_cell.angle_beta   90.00
_cell.angle_gamma   90.00
#
_symmetry.space_group_name_H-M   'P 1'
#
loop_
_entity.id
_entity.type
_entity.pdbx_description
1 polymer ?
#
loop_
_entity_poly.entity_id
_entity_poly.type
_entity_poly.pdbx_seq_one_letter_code
_entity_poly.pdbx_strand_id
1 'polypeptide(L)'
;MTEQEFIRNNRGIDNSASLPDEFLAEIYHEIRENEIKLKDEHEAAATAQIDKLDDLQLDSRTRREVYAQISEDIAQKTEALFRNMQKATAKGGRRAGNLFGRSNYTTASHFQHVRPMFEVAWMPILAGISSPLQESLDDVDMINRCLDGFKYAIRIISIFDLELERNAFVTTLAKFTFLNNLGEMKPKNVEAIKSLLEIAIVEGNYLKGSWKEVLTCVSQLERFQLISSGAGGQITDTSVTRTAKATTRNTTSSAAARLTNKGPPQLNLSEDAVAETASQKFVVLDAITNFVRCLSNVSWEEIKSSSHLDNPRTYSLQRLVEVAYYNMNRIRLEWSNIWAIIGDHLNMVGCHPNAQVGMYALDSLRQLSMKFLEKEELANYQFQKVFLKPFAYIMTNNEDPSIRDMVMFCLPEEALEFGCMIQARAQRLKSGWNAMFGVFTKAAEQKLEQIVVMAFDIVRSLSKDRFGDLVVNGTFPDFISCLVAFAKNTKFARTSLQAVELIRSTVPRMIEMAKAETGDSPQPEAKSAATDSLVGGGTVGEIPGLRFWYPIFSGYLEIVMTCADLEVRTR
;
A
#
# COMPACT_ATOMS: atom_id res chain seq x y z
N MET A 1 49.81 18.30 -10.12
CA MET A 1 51.04 18.79 -9.47
C MET A 1 52.18 17.92 -9.96
N THR A 2 53.33 18.48 -10.33
CA THR A 2 54.51 17.68 -10.73
C THR A 2 55.36 17.30 -9.51
N GLU A 3 56.23 16.30 -9.62
CA GLU A 3 57.08 15.81 -8.52
C GLU A 3 57.95 16.93 -7.93
N GLN A 4 58.59 17.73 -8.79
CA GLN A 4 59.42 18.87 -8.38
C GLN A 4 58.60 19.96 -7.69
N GLU A 5 57.34 20.16 -8.09
CA GLU A 5 56.42 21.09 -7.43
C GLU A 5 55.97 20.57 -6.06
N PHE A 6 55.76 19.26 -5.92
CA PHE A 6 55.41 18.61 -4.66
C PHE A 6 56.54 18.72 -3.65
N ILE A 7 57.79 18.45 -4.07
CA ILE A 7 58.98 18.61 -3.23
C ILE A 7 59.12 20.07 -2.81
N ARG A 8 59.00 21.02 -3.76
CA ARG A 8 59.10 22.45 -3.47
C ARG A 8 58.04 22.93 -2.48
N ASN A 9 56.80 22.47 -2.61
CA ASN A 9 55.69 22.87 -1.74
C ASN A 9 55.83 22.32 -0.31
N ASN A 10 56.56 21.22 -0.11
CA ASN A 10 56.73 20.58 1.19
C ASN A 10 58.10 20.89 1.85
N ARG A 11 58.89 21.82 1.29
CA ARG A 11 60.12 22.31 1.94
C ARG A 11 59.78 23.13 3.19
N GLY A 12 60.56 22.94 4.26
CA GLY A 12 60.37 23.63 5.54
C GLY A 12 59.28 23.05 6.44
N ILE A 13 58.67 21.92 6.06
CA ILE A 13 57.53 21.33 6.77
C ILE A 13 57.90 20.68 8.12
N ASP A 14 59.19 20.40 8.36
CA ASP A 14 59.71 19.88 9.63
C ASP A 14 60.28 21.01 10.49
N ASN A 15 59.41 21.80 11.14
CA ASN A 15 59.82 22.90 12.02
C ASN A 15 60.93 23.79 11.42
N SER A 16 60.74 24.25 10.18
CA SER A 16 61.68 25.04 9.36
C SER A 16 62.91 24.31 8.79
N ALA A 17 63.03 22.99 9.01
CA ALA A 17 63.91 22.11 8.25
C ALA A 17 63.17 21.46 7.06
N SER A 18 63.92 21.03 6.05
CA SER A 18 63.37 20.31 4.88
C SER A 18 63.63 18.81 5.03
N LEU A 19 62.61 18.01 4.76
CA LEU A 19 62.76 16.57 4.62
C LEU A 19 63.59 16.24 3.36
N PRO A 20 64.29 15.10 3.31
CA PRO A 20 65.08 14.70 2.15
C PRO A 20 64.23 14.63 0.87
N ASP A 21 64.76 15.17 -0.23
CA ASP A 21 64.05 15.22 -1.53
C ASP A 21 63.71 13.80 -2.04
N GLU A 22 64.54 12.78 -1.77
CA GLU A 22 64.26 11.37 -2.12
C GLU A 22 63.02 10.83 -1.37
N PHE A 23 62.84 11.19 -0.10
CA PHE A 23 61.69 10.74 0.70
C PHE A 23 60.38 11.39 0.22
N LEU A 24 60.43 12.67 -0.16
CA LEU A 24 59.28 13.38 -0.72
C LEU A 24 58.94 12.89 -2.14
N ALA A 25 59.94 12.50 -2.93
CA ALA A 25 59.74 11.87 -4.24
C ALA A 25 59.06 10.50 -4.10
N GLU A 26 59.49 9.66 -3.15
CA GLU A 26 58.84 8.38 -2.84
C GLU A 26 57.37 8.56 -2.46
N ILE A 27 57.06 9.51 -1.56
CA ILE A 27 55.67 9.80 -1.19
C ILE A 27 54.84 10.30 -2.39
N TYR A 28 55.42 11.15 -3.26
CA TYR A 28 54.73 11.64 -4.45
C TYR A 28 54.38 10.51 -5.41
N HIS A 29 55.31 9.59 -5.66
CA HIS A 29 55.05 8.41 -6.47
C HIS A 29 54.03 7.48 -5.82
N GLU A 30 54.09 7.30 -4.51
CA GLU A 30 53.14 6.46 -3.76
C GLU A 30 51.71 7.03 -3.80
N ILE A 31 51.53 8.34 -3.61
CA ILE A 31 50.21 9.00 -3.72
C ILE A 31 49.66 8.91 -5.14
N ARG A 32 50.54 9.04 -6.15
CA ARG A 32 50.14 8.97 -7.56
C ARG A 32 49.77 7.55 -8.00
N GLU A 33 50.41 6.53 -7.43
CA GLU A 33 50.10 5.13 -7.71
C GLU A 33 48.93 4.60 -6.87
N ASN A 34 48.75 5.09 -5.64
CA ASN A 34 47.70 4.70 -4.69
C ASN A 34 46.82 5.89 -4.29
N GLU A 35 46.14 6.49 -5.27
CA GLU A 35 45.26 7.63 -5.06
C GLU A 35 44.10 7.27 -4.09
N ILE A 36 43.97 8.03 -3.01
CA ILE A 36 42.85 7.90 -2.07
C ILE A 36 41.62 8.57 -2.70
N LYS A 37 40.72 7.77 -3.27
CA LYS A 37 39.43 8.23 -3.81
C LYS A 37 38.41 8.40 -2.69
N LEU A 38 37.58 9.45 -2.78
CA LEU A 38 36.50 9.67 -1.82
C LEU A 38 35.44 8.56 -1.91
N LYS A 39 34.94 8.14 -0.75
CA LYS A 39 33.91 7.10 -0.57
C LYS A 39 32.68 7.34 -1.44
N ASP A 40 32.31 8.61 -1.61
CA ASP A 40 31.13 9.05 -2.36
C ASP A 40 31.20 8.71 -3.86
N GLU A 41 32.38 8.58 -4.48
CA GLU A 41 32.47 8.23 -5.92
C GLU A 41 32.21 6.75 -6.19
N HIS A 42 32.61 5.86 -5.29
CA HIS A 42 32.30 4.43 -5.40
C HIS A 42 30.81 4.15 -5.11
N GLU A 43 30.25 4.84 -4.12
CA GLU A 43 28.83 4.75 -3.75
C GLU A 43 27.93 5.41 -4.83
N ALA A 44 28.32 6.56 -5.40
CA ALA A 44 27.58 7.22 -6.48
C ALA A 44 27.67 6.46 -7.82
N ALA A 45 28.81 5.85 -8.15
CA ALA A 45 28.94 5.02 -9.34
C ALA A 45 28.12 3.71 -9.23
N ALA A 46 28.06 3.12 -8.03
CA ALA A 46 27.23 1.94 -7.75
C ALA A 46 25.72 2.28 -7.80
N THR A 47 25.32 3.42 -7.21
CA THR A 47 23.92 3.88 -7.23
C THR A 47 23.49 4.25 -8.65
N ALA A 48 24.33 4.93 -9.43
CA ALA A 48 24.04 5.25 -10.84
C ALA A 48 24.01 4.02 -11.77
N GLN A 49 24.69 2.92 -11.41
CA GLN A 49 24.61 1.65 -12.14
C GLN A 49 23.36 0.85 -11.77
N ILE A 50 22.87 0.97 -10.54
CA ILE A 50 21.61 0.38 -10.08
C ILE A 50 20.40 1.17 -10.62
N ASP A 51 20.45 2.50 -10.64
CA ASP A 51 19.37 3.36 -11.15
C ASP A 51 19.22 3.29 -12.68
N LYS A 52 20.31 3.02 -13.43
CA LYS A 52 20.24 2.70 -14.87
C LYS A 52 19.44 1.43 -15.19
N LEU A 53 19.09 0.61 -14.19
CA LEU A 53 18.30 -0.62 -14.35
C LEU A 53 16.79 -0.36 -14.31
N ASP A 54 16.36 0.83 -13.88
CA ASP A 54 14.95 1.22 -13.77
C ASP A 54 14.48 2.09 -14.96
N ASP A 55 15.38 2.87 -15.58
CA ASP A 55 15.02 3.87 -16.62
C ASP A 55 15.13 3.40 -18.08
N LEU A 56 15.26 2.10 -18.35
CA LEU A 56 15.31 1.61 -19.72
C LEU A 56 14.38 0.42 -19.93
N GLN A 57 13.48 0.58 -20.90
CA GLN A 57 12.71 -0.47 -21.57
C GLN A 57 13.64 -1.47 -22.30
N LEU A 58 14.60 -2.06 -21.59
CA LEU A 58 15.56 -3.02 -22.11
C LEU A 58 15.01 -4.45 -22.00
N ASP A 59 15.24 -5.23 -23.05
CA ASP A 59 14.88 -6.64 -23.19
C ASP A 59 15.46 -7.51 -22.05
N SER A 60 14.71 -8.54 -21.65
CA SER A 60 14.98 -9.42 -20.49
C SER A 60 16.34 -10.12 -20.58
N ARG A 61 16.84 -10.36 -21.79
CA ARG A 61 18.16 -10.96 -22.03
C ARG A 61 19.30 -9.99 -21.77
N THR A 62 19.22 -8.77 -22.29
CA THR A 62 20.27 -7.77 -22.15
C THR A 62 20.45 -7.33 -20.69
N ARG A 63 19.35 -7.26 -19.94
CA ARG A 63 19.41 -7.00 -18.48
C ARG A 63 20.15 -8.13 -17.74
N ARG A 64 19.92 -9.38 -18.16
CA ARG A 64 20.56 -10.58 -17.58
C ARG A 64 22.07 -10.61 -17.86
N GLU A 65 22.48 -10.19 -19.06
CA GLU A 65 23.89 -10.08 -19.45
C GLU A 65 24.61 -8.96 -18.68
N VAL A 66 23.96 -7.81 -18.48
CA VAL A 66 24.52 -6.70 -17.69
C VAL A 66 24.75 -7.11 -16.23
N TYR A 67 23.83 -7.83 -15.61
CA TYR A 67 24.03 -8.35 -14.24
C TYR A 67 25.17 -9.37 -14.15
N ALA A 68 25.26 -10.29 -15.12
CA ALA A 68 26.34 -11.27 -15.16
C ALA A 68 27.70 -10.57 -15.32
N GLN A 69 27.78 -9.56 -16.19
CA GLN A 69 28.99 -8.76 -16.38
C GLN A 69 29.37 -7.95 -15.14
N ILE A 70 28.41 -7.34 -14.44
CA ILE A 70 28.68 -6.61 -13.20
C ILE A 70 29.18 -7.56 -12.11
N SER A 71 28.53 -8.72 -11.95
CA SER A 71 28.96 -9.73 -10.98
C SER A 71 30.37 -10.24 -11.28
N GLU A 72 30.68 -10.46 -12.57
CA GLU A 72 31.98 -10.94 -13.02
C GLU A 72 33.07 -9.88 -12.84
N ASP A 73 32.81 -8.62 -13.19
CA ASP A 73 33.76 -7.50 -12.99
C ASP A 73 34.05 -7.26 -11.50
N ILE A 74 33.04 -7.33 -10.63
CA ILE A 74 33.21 -7.20 -9.18
C ILE A 74 34.00 -8.40 -8.61
N ALA A 75 33.68 -9.62 -9.04
CA ALA A 75 34.41 -10.82 -8.63
C ALA A 75 35.87 -10.76 -9.08
N GLN A 76 36.15 -10.36 -10.32
CA GLN A 76 37.50 -10.21 -10.86
C GLN A 76 38.29 -9.12 -10.15
N LYS A 77 37.68 -7.96 -9.87
CA LYS A 77 38.32 -6.88 -9.09
C LYS A 77 38.64 -7.31 -7.66
N THR A 78 37.73 -8.05 -7.03
CA THR A 78 37.92 -8.59 -5.66
C THR A 78 39.01 -9.65 -5.64
N GLU A 79 39.04 -10.55 -6.64
CA GLU A 79 40.08 -11.57 -6.78
C GLU A 79 41.45 -10.96 -7.05
N ALA A 80 41.52 -9.91 -7.88
CA ALA A 80 42.75 -9.17 -8.16
C ALA A 80 43.29 -8.49 -6.89
N LEU A 81 42.43 -7.85 -6.09
CA LEU A 81 42.80 -7.29 -4.80
C LEU A 81 43.33 -8.36 -3.84
N PHE A 82 42.67 -9.52 -3.77
CA PHE A 82 43.09 -10.63 -2.92
C PHE A 82 44.43 -11.24 -3.37
N ARG A 83 44.64 -11.41 -4.69
CA ARG A 83 45.91 -11.86 -5.26
C ARG A 83 47.03 -10.85 -5.03
N ASN A 84 46.75 -9.56 -5.12
CA ASN A 84 47.72 -8.50 -4.84
C ASN A 84 48.06 -8.44 -3.35
N MET A 85 47.07 -8.60 -2.46
CA MET A 85 47.27 -8.74 -1.02
C MET A 85 48.16 -9.96 -0.70
N GLN A 86 47.83 -11.14 -1.25
CA GLN A 86 48.62 -12.36 -1.05
C GLN A 86 50.07 -12.21 -1.55
N LYS A 87 50.27 -11.61 -2.73
CA LYS A 87 51.60 -11.34 -3.30
C LYS A 87 52.40 -10.33 -2.46
N ALA A 88 51.74 -9.33 -1.88
CA ALA A 88 52.35 -8.37 -0.97
C ALA A 88 52.80 -9.03 0.35
N THR A 89 52.00 -9.94 0.92
CA THR A 89 52.42 -10.75 2.08
C THR A 89 53.51 -11.78 1.74
N ALA A 90 53.51 -12.36 0.54
CA ALA A 90 54.46 -13.39 0.13
C ALA A 90 55.86 -12.84 -0.23
N LYS A 91 55.95 -11.58 -0.67
CA LYS A 91 57.24 -10.92 -1.01
C LYS A 91 57.84 -10.08 0.13
N GLY A 92 57.16 -9.96 1.28
CA GLY A 92 57.54 -9.05 2.36
C GLY A 92 58.22 -9.70 3.57
N GLY A 93 59.42 -10.27 3.38
CA GLY A 93 60.29 -10.62 4.51
C GLY A 93 60.74 -9.36 5.27
N ARG A 94 60.29 -9.22 6.52
CA ARG A 94 60.81 -8.31 7.57
C ARG A 94 60.78 -6.78 7.36
N ARG A 95 60.50 -6.23 6.17
CA ARG A 95 60.43 -4.76 5.95
C ARG A 95 59.08 -4.21 5.50
N ALA A 96 58.08 -5.06 5.27
CA ALA A 96 56.71 -4.64 4.96
C ALA A 96 55.85 -4.32 6.21
N GLY A 97 56.47 -4.19 7.39
CA GLY A 97 55.75 -3.92 8.64
C GLY A 97 55.29 -2.46 8.81
N ASN A 98 55.67 -1.56 7.91
CA ASN A 98 55.47 -0.11 8.07
C ASN A 98 54.49 0.55 7.08
N LEU A 99 54.06 -0.11 6.00
CA LEU A 99 53.08 0.50 5.06
C LEU A 99 51.63 0.21 5.46
N PHE A 100 51.39 -0.98 5.98
CA PHE A 100 50.21 -1.32 6.77
C PHE A 100 50.74 -1.61 8.16
N GLY A 101 51.01 -0.54 8.92
CA GLY A 101 51.58 -0.63 10.26
C GLY A 101 50.92 -1.77 11.01
N ARG A 102 51.70 -2.80 11.39
CA ARG A 102 51.26 -4.05 12.05
C ARG A 102 49.73 -4.17 12.00
N SER A 103 49.16 -4.86 11.02
CA SER A 103 47.73 -5.20 11.04
C SER A 103 47.46 -6.03 12.30
N ASN A 104 47.30 -5.34 13.43
CA ASN A 104 46.92 -5.90 14.70
C ASN A 104 45.45 -6.22 14.47
N TYR A 105 45.21 -7.39 13.90
CA TYR A 105 43.87 -7.94 13.77
C TYR A 105 43.32 -8.02 15.18
N THR A 106 42.42 -7.09 15.47
CA THR A 106 41.80 -7.03 16.78
C THR A 106 40.57 -7.91 16.69
N THR A 107 40.48 -8.93 17.54
CA THR A 107 39.28 -9.76 17.60
C THR A 107 38.12 -8.88 18.06
N ALA A 108 37.16 -8.63 17.16
CA ALA A 108 35.94 -7.95 17.49
C ALA A 108 35.13 -8.79 18.49
N SER A 109 34.85 -8.22 19.66
CA SER A 109 34.07 -8.87 20.71
C SER A 109 32.61 -8.39 20.76
N HIS A 110 32.33 -7.22 20.17
CA HIS A 110 31.01 -6.60 20.21
C HIS A 110 30.26 -6.76 18.88
N PHE A 111 28.96 -7.09 18.94
CA PHE A 111 28.13 -7.34 17.75
C PHE A 111 28.01 -6.11 16.83
N GLN A 112 28.16 -4.90 17.37
CA GLN A 112 28.08 -3.65 16.60
C GLN A 112 29.16 -3.54 15.50
N HIS A 113 30.28 -4.26 15.62
CA HIS A 113 31.29 -4.30 14.56
C HIS A 113 30.81 -5.03 13.30
N VAL A 114 29.77 -5.86 13.38
CA VAL A 114 29.23 -6.59 12.23
C VAL A 114 28.67 -5.63 11.18
N ARG A 115 28.06 -4.51 11.59
CA ARG A 115 27.50 -3.52 10.65
C ARG A 115 28.55 -2.98 9.66
N PRO A 116 29.64 -2.29 10.10
CA PRO A 116 30.63 -1.76 9.17
C PRO A 116 31.40 -2.86 8.43
N MET A 117 31.56 -4.06 9.02
CA MET A 117 32.16 -5.20 8.32
C MET A 117 31.28 -5.66 7.15
N PHE A 118 29.96 -5.71 7.35
CA PHE A 118 29.01 -6.12 6.33
C PHE A 118 28.84 -5.03 5.26
N GLU A 119 28.76 -3.75 5.63
CA GLU A 119 28.69 -2.61 4.70
C GLU A 119 29.85 -2.60 3.68
N VAL A 120 31.03 -3.12 4.04
CA VAL A 120 32.18 -3.25 3.12
C VAL A 120 32.15 -4.55 2.32
N ALA A 121 31.66 -5.65 2.92
CA ALA A 121 31.78 -6.99 2.34
C ALA A 121 30.53 -7.45 1.55
N TRP A 122 29.40 -6.74 1.64
CA TRP A 122 28.12 -7.24 1.12
C TRP A 122 28.12 -7.51 -0.38
N MET A 123 28.83 -6.70 -1.20
CA MET A 123 28.89 -6.89 -2.65
C MET A 123 29.64 -8.18 -3.03
N PRO A 124 30.88 -8.42 -2.54
CA PRO A 124 31.54 -9.71 -2.70
C PRO A 124 30.72 -10.89 -2.19
N ILE A 125 30.02 -10.74 -1.06
CA ILE A 125 29.15 -11.78 -0.51
C ILE A 125 28.01 -12.08 -1.50
N LEU A 126 27.33 -11.04 -1.98
CA LEU A 126 26.22 -11.17 -2.92
C LEU A 126 26.67 -11.84 -4.23
N ALA A 127 27.80 -11.42 -4.79
CA ALA A 127 28.38 -12.03 -5.99
C ALA A 127 28.74 -13.51 -5.73
N GLY A 128 29.38 -13.79 -4.59
CA GLY A 128 29.83 -15.13 -4.21
C GLY A 128 28.70 -16.14 -3.96
N ILE A 129 27.50 -15.69 -3.58
CA ILE A 129 26.32 -16.56 -3.44
C ILE A 129 25.43 -16.58 -4.70
N SER A 130 25.38 -15.49 -5.47
CA SER A 130 24.50 -15.40 -6.63
C SER A 130 25.05 -16.10 -7.87
N SER A 131 26.36 -15.96 -8.16
CA SER A 131 26.98 -16.63 -9.32
C SER A 131 26.86 -18.14 -9.24
N PRO A 132 27.21 -18.81 -8.12
CA PRO A 132 27.06 -20.25 -8.04
C PRO A 132 25.60 -20.72 -8.09
N LEU A 133 24.65 -19.94 -7.53
CA LEU A 133 23.22 -20.23 -7.65
C LEU A 133 22.73 -20.13 -9.11
N GLN A 134 23.31 -19.22 -9.88
CA GLN A 134 23.01 -19.06 -11.30
C GLN A 134 23.56 -20.22 -12.16
N GLU A 135 24.80 -20.62 -11.92
CA GLU A 135 25.51 -21.65 -12.69
C GLU A 135 25.08 -23.07 -12.32
N SER A 136 24.74 -23.31 -11.05
CA SER A 136 24.30 -24.62 -10.57
C SER A 136 22.97 -25.00 -11.21
N LEU A 137 22.97 -26.09 -11.99
CA LEU A 137 21.78 -26.61 -12.66
C LEU A 137 21.12 -27.73 -11.85
N ASP A 138 21.92 -28.66 -11.30
CA ASP A 138 21.43 -29.87 -10.62
C ASP A 138 22.13 -30.16 -9.27
N ASP A 139 23.00 -29.27 -8.78
CA ASP A 139 23.65 -29.41 -7.46
C ASP A 139 22.75 -28.84 -6.35
N VAL A 140 21.93 -29.71 -5.77
CA VAL A 140 20.99 -29.37 -4.70
C VAL A 140 21.70 -28.83 -3.45
N ASP A 141 22.86 -29.38 -3.09
CA ASP A 141 23.60 -28.95 -1.90
C ASP A 141 24.18 -27.55 -2.11
N MET A 142 24.72 -27.25 -3.29
CA MET A 142 25.22 -25.92 -3.61
C MET A 142 24.08 -24.90 -3.65
N ILE A 143 22.94 -25.25 -4.27
CA ILE A 143 21.74 -24.41 -4.30
C ILE A 143 21.29 -24.07 -2.87
N ASN A 144 21.14 -25.08 -2.01
CA ASN A 144 20.69 -24.88 -0.63
C ASN A 144 21.68 -24.01 0.16
N ARG A 145 22.99 -24.22 0.02
CA ARG A 145 24.01 -23.38 0.67
C ARG A 145 23.96 -21.93 0.22
N CYS A 146 23.73 -21.68 -1.08
CA CYS A 146 23.59 -20.32 -1.59
C CYS A 146 22.32 -19.65 -1.05
N LEU A 147 21.19 -20.37 -1.02
CA LEU A 147 19.93 -19.89 -0.48
C LEU A 147 20.00 -19.60 1.02
N ASP A 148 20.66 -20.48 1.79
CA ASP A 148 20.97 -20.22 3.20
C ASP A 148 21.87 -18.98 3.36
N GLY A 149 22.84 -18.80 2.44
CA GLY A 149 23.65 -17.59 2.36
C GLY A 149 22.80 -16.31 2.21
N PHE A 150 21.79 -16.32 1.33
CA PHE A 150 20.82 -15.22 1.22
C PHE A 150 20.04 -15.01 2.52
N LYS A 151 19.52 -16.07 3.14
CA LYS A 151 18.77 -15.99 4.41
C LYS A 151 19.61 -15.35 5.52
N TYR A 152 20.85 -15.80 5.71
CA TYR A 152 21.74 -15.27 6.74
C TYR A 152 22.17 -13.83 6.46
N ALA A 153 22.47 -13.50 5.19
CA ALA A 153 22.80 -12.13 4.82
C ALA A 153 21.62 -11.18 5.09
N ILE A 154 20.40 -11.55 4.66
CA ILE A 154 19.19 -10.77 4.92
C ILE A 154 18.90 -10.65 6.41
N ARG A 155 19.17 -11.69 7.22
CA ARG A 155 19.07 -11.60 8.67
C ARG A 155 19.98 -10.52 9.27
N ILE A 156 21.25 -10.48 8.86
CA ILE A 156 22.21 -9.47 9.33
C ILE A 156 21.73 -8.07 8.92
N ILE A 157 21.36 -7.92 7.65
CA ILE A 157 20.83 -6.69 7.07
C ILE A 157 19.61 -6.17 7.86
N SER A 158 18.67 -7.06 8.19
CA SER A 158 17.47 -6.74 8.98
C SER A 158 17.80 -6.28 10.39
N ILE A 159 18.80 -6.89 11.04
CA ILE A 159 19.23 -6.51 12.40
C ILE A 159 19.84 -5.10 12.43
N PHE A 160 20.61 -4.74 11.39
CA PHE A 160 21.33 -3.45 11.34
C PHE A 160 20.63 -2.37 10.52
N ASP A 161 19.44 -2.66 9.99
CA ASP A 161 18.63 -1.76 9.14
C ASP A 161 19.40 -1.19 7.93
N LEU A 162 20.07 -2.08 7.20
CA LEU A 162 20.88 -1.76 6.03
C LEU A 162 20.01 -1.72 4.77
N GLU A 163 19.43 -0.56 4.45
CA GLU A 163 18.41 -0.41 3.40
C GLU A 163 18.89 -0.77 1.98
N LEU A 164 20.07 -0.30 1.58
CA LEU A 164 20.61 -0.53 0.24
C LEU A 164 20.87 -2.02 0.01
N GLU A 165 21.51 -2.65 0.99
CA GLU A 165 21.84 -4.06 1.01
C GLU A 165 20.57 -4.91 1.03
N ARG A 166 19.57 -4.53 1.83
CA ARG A 166 18.27 -5.22 1.87
C ARG A 166 17.62 -5.26 0.50
N ASN A 167 17.55 -4.12 -0.17
CA ASN A 167 16.97 -4.03 -1.50
C ASN A 167 17.78 -4.88 -2.49
N ALA A 168 19.12 -4.81 -2.47
CA ALA A 168 19.97 -5.60 -3.36
C ALA A 168 19.80 -7.12 -3.18
N PHE A 169 19.87 -7.63 -1.95
CA PHE A 169 19.77 -9.06 -1.68
C PHE A 169 18.36 -9.61 -1.95
N VAL A 170 17.32 -8.91 -1.49
CA VAL A 170 15.93 -9.36 -1.68
C VAL A 170 15.53 -9.33 -3.16
N THR A 171 15.83 -8.25 -3.90
CA THR A 171 15.56 -8.17 -5.33
C THR A 171 16.35 -9.23 -6.12
N THR A 172 17.59 -9.51 -5.72
CA THR A 172 18.39 -10.58 -6.37
C THR A 172 17.78 -11.95 -6.14
N LEU A 173 17.39 -12.27 -4.90
CA LEU A 173 16.70 -13.53 -4.59
C LEU A 173 15.35 -13.64 -5.33
N ALA A 174 14.58 -12.55 -5.39
CA ALA A 174 13.33 -12.50 -6.13
C ALA A 174 13.52 -12.79 -7.63
N LYS A 175 14.60 -12.33 -8.26
CA LYS A 175 14.93 -12.67 -9.66
C LYS A 175 15.22 -14.16 -9.86
N PHE A 176 15.80 -14.84 -8.88
CA PHE A 176 16.04 -16.28 -8.93
C PHE A 176 14.75 -17.12 -8.85
N THR A 177 13.61 -16.53 -8.50
CA THR A 177 12.30 -17.22 -8.58
C THR A 177 11.85 -17.46 -10.03
N PHE A 178 12.36 -16.68 -10.98
CA PHE A 178 12.11 -16.82 -12.43
C PHE A 178 10.62 -16.85 -12.85
N LEU A 179 9.74 -16.27 -12.04
CA LEU A 179 8.29 -16.28 -12.25
C LEU A 179 7.82 -15.53 -13.52
N ASN A 180 8.68 -14.71 -14.13
CA ASN A 180 8.42 -14.04 -15.39
C ASN A 180 8.49 -14.98 -16.62
N ASN A 181 9.07 -16.18 -16.49
CA ASN A 181 9.15 -17.16 -17.59
C ASN A 181 8.82 -18.57 -17.08
N LEU A 182 7.52 -18.80 -16.87
CA LEU A 182 6.97 -20.00 -16.23
C LEU A 182 7.29 -21.30 -17.01
N GLY A 183 7.48 -21.24 -18.33
CA GLY A 183 7.78 -22.41 -19.17
C GLY A 183 9.20 -22.97 -18.99
N GLU A 184 10.11 -22.21 -18.37
CA GLU A 184 11.52 -22.58 -18.19
C GLU A 184 11.89 -22.78 -16.70
N MET A 185 10.90 -22.84 -15.81
CA MET A 185 11.11 -23.03 -14.37
C MET A 185 11.86 -24.33 -14.05
N LYS A 186 12.90 -24.21 -13.22
CA LYS A 186 13.74 -25.32 -12.74
C LYS A 186 13.51 -25.55 -11.24
N PRO A 187 13.89 -26.72 -10.69
CA PRO A 187 13.77 -27.01 -9.25
C PRO A 187 14.41 -25.94 -8.35
N LYS A 188 15.55 -25.38 -8.76
CA LYS A 188 16.21 -24.29 -8.02
C LYS A 188 15.36 -23.03 -7.87
N ASN A 189 14.50 -22.74 -8.85
CA ASN A 189 13.60 -21.59 -8.78
C ASN A 189 12.50 -21.82 -7.74
N VAL A 190 12.04 -23.06 -7.58
CA VAL A 190 11.08 -23.44 -6.53
C VAL A 190 11.72 -23.29 -5.14
N GLU A 191 12.97 -23.71 -4.97
CA GLU A 191 13.68 -23.53 -3.69
C GLU A 191 13.97 -22.05 -3.40
N ALA A 192 14.21 -21.22 -4.42
CA ALA A 192 14.32 -19.78 -4.26
C ALA A 192 12.99 -19.14 -3.81
N ILE A 193 11.85 -19.56 -4.38
CA ILE A 193 10.51 -19.13 -3.94
C ILE A 193 10.29 -19.48 -2.46
N LYS A 194 10.53 -20.75 -2.08
CA LYS A 194 10.38 -21.19 -0.68
C LYS A 194 11.25 -20.36 0.26
N SER A 195 12.52 -20.14 -0.10
CA SER A 195 13.46 -19.36 0.70
C SER A 195 13.00 -17.90 0.85
N LEU A 196 12.48 -17.28 -0.21
CA LEU A 196 11.95 -15.92 -0.17
C LEU A 196 10.71 -15.81 0.75
N LEU A 197 9.80 -16.78 0.69
CA LEU A 197 8.62 -16.83 1.57
C LEU A 197 9.00 -17.09 3.03
N GLU A 198 10.00 -17.94 3.28
CA GLU A 198 10.52 -18.18 4.62
C GLU A 198 11.15 -16.91 5.21
N ILE A 199 11.92 -16.16 4.42
CA ILE A 199 12.44 -14.85 4.82
C ILE A 199 11.31 -13.89 5.16
N ALA A 200 10.23 -13.89 4.38
CA ALA A 200 9.06 -13.04 4.65
C ALA A 200 8.39 -13.37 5.99
N ILE A 201 8.34 -14.65 6.36
CA ILE A 201 7.77 -15.10 7.64
C ILE A 201 8.69 -14.73 8.82
N VAL A 202 10.00 -14.93 8.68
CA VAL A 202 10.96 -14.74 9.79
C VAL A 202 11.36 -13.27 9.97
N GLU A 203 11.62 -12.56 8.86
CA GLU A 203 12.14 -11.17 8.84
C GLU A 203 11.08 -10.13 8.47
N GLY A 204 9.80 -10.51 8.37
CA GLY A 204 8.73 -9.65 7.84
C GLY A 204 8.63 -8.25 8.46
N ASN A 205 8.95 -8.12 9.76
CA ASN A 205 8.95 -6.82 10.45
C ASN A 205 10.04 -5.84 9.96
N TYR A 206 11.08 -6.33 9.27
CA TYR A 206 12.26 -5.55 8.87
C TYR A 206 12.40 -5.38 7.35
N LEU A 207 11.56 -6.06 6.56
CA LEU A 207 11.64 -6.02 5.09
C LEU A 207 11.30 -4.65 4.48
N LYS A 208 10.51 -3.81 5.16
CA LYS A 208 10.11 -2.47 4.70
C LYS A 208 9.67 -2.48 3.22
N GLY A 209 10.24 -1.61 2.37
CA GLY A 209 9.89 -1.53 0.94
C GLY A 209 10.17 -2.81 0.14
N SER A 210 11.06 -3.68 0.61
CA SER A 210 11.39 -4.95 -0.03
C SER A 210 10.24 -5.96 0.00
N TRP A 211 9.18 -5.70 0.79
CA TRP A 211 7.91 -6.41 0.70
C TRP A 211 7.31 -6.38 -0.72
N LYS A 212 7.59 -5.36 -1.53
CA LYS A 212 7.11 -5.30 -2.92
C LYS A 212 7.56 -6.52 -3.72
N GLU A 213 8.80 -6.97 -3.55
CA GLU A 213 9.35 -8.12 -4.27
C GLU A 213 8.69 -9.43 -3.84
N VAL A 214 8.52 -9.61 -2.52
CA VAL A 214 7.85 -10.78 -1.95
C VAL A 214 6.39 -10.85 -2.40
N LEU A 215 5.66 -9.73 -2.33
CA LEU A 215 4.25 -9.67 -2.69
C LEU A 215 4.03 -9.84 -4.19
N THR A 216 4.92 -9.29 -5.02
CA THR A 216 4.93 -9.56 -6.47
C THR A 216 5.15 -11.05 -6.74
N CYS A 217 6.09 -11.69 -6.05
CA CYS A 217 6.33 -13.13 -6.15
C CYS A 217 5.08 -13.94 -5.76
N VAL A 218 4.43 -13.61 -4.65
CA VAL A 218 3.19 -14.29 -4.21
C VAL A 218 2.07 -14.11 -5.24
N SER A 219 1.87 -12.88 -5.72
CA SER A 219 0.91 -12.59 -6.77
C SER A 219 1.22 -13.43 -8.02
N GLN A 220 2.44 -13.45 -8.53
CA GLN A 220 2.77 -14.24 -9.72
C GLN A 220 2.60 -15.76 -9.51
N LEU A 221 2.87 -16.26 -8.31
CA LEU A 221 2.70 -17.67 -7.96
C LEU A 221 1.21 -18.08 -7.98
N GLU A 222 0.31 -17.25 -7.47
CA GLU A 222 -1.13 -17.52 -7.54
C GLU A 222 -1.62 -17.57 -9.00
N ARG A 223 -1.13 -16.64 -9.84
CA ARG A 223 -1.43 -16.67 -11.28
C ARG A 223 -0.98 -17.99 -11.93
N PHE A 224 0.19 -18.50 -11.55
CA PHE A 224 0.67 -19.80 -12.04
C PHE A 224 -0.22 -20.95 -11.57
N GLN A 225 -0.66 -20.97 -10.31
CA GLN A 225 -1.55 -22.00 -9.78
C GLN A 225 -2.88 -22.03 -10.56
N LEU A 226 -3.46 -20.87 -10.88
CA LEU A 226 -4.68 -20.75 -11.70
C LEU A 226 -4.50 -21.31 -13.12
N ILE A 227 -3.36 -21.03 -13.76
CA ILE A 227 -3.03 -21.55 -15.10
C ILE A 227 -2.87 -23.07 -15.05
N SER A 228 -2.11 -23.57 -14.07
CA SER A 228 -1.83 -25.02 -13.92
C SER A 228 -3.07 -25.84 -13.55
N SER A 229 -4.06 -25.25 -12.88
CA SER A 229 -5.29 -25.93 -12.45
C SER A 229 -6.38 -25.97 -13.52
N GLY A 230 -6.13 -25.43 -14.73
CA GLY A 230 -7.08 -25.45 -15.84
C GLY A 230 -8.31 -24.55 -15.65
N ALA A 231 -8.40 -23.80 -14.53
CA ALA A 231 -9.47 -22.85 -14.26
C ALA A 231 -9.29 -21.50 -14.99
N GLY A 232 -8.11 -21.24 -15.57
CA GLY A 232 -7.75 -20.01 -16.28
C GLY A 232 -8.02 -20.02 -17.79
N GLY A 233 -9.16 -20.56 -18.26
CA GLY A 233 -9.50 -20.75 -19.69
C GLY A 233 -9.59 -19.49 -20.58
N GLN A 234 -9.21 -18.31 -20.10
CA GLN A 234 -9.08 -17.08 -20.90
C GLN A 234 -7.76 -16.33 -20.67
N ILE A 235 -6.79 -16.91 -19.94
CA ILE A 235 -5.51 -16.28 -19.61
C ILE A 235 -4.44 -16.68 -20.65
N THR A 236 -4.69 -16.33 -21.90
CA THR A 236 -3.65 -16.17 -22.93
C THR A 236 -3.95 -14.81 -23.56
N ASP A 237 -3.13 -13.78 -23.42
CA ASP A 237 -1.89 -13.69 -24.18
C ASP A 237 -1.08 -12.44 -23.75
N THR A 238 0.23 -12.58 -23.56
CA THR A 238 1.23 -11.62 -24.09
C THR A 238 2.63 -12.18 -23.93
N SER A 239 3.16 -12.80 -25.01
CA SER A 239 4.49 -12.49 -25.59
C SER A 239 4.98 -13.55 -26.58
N VAL A 240 4.22 -13.92 -27.62
CA VAL A 240 4.80 -14.56 -28.82
C VAL A 240 4.08 -14.12 -30.10
N THR A 241 4.42 -12.93 -30.60
CA THR A 241 4.22 -12.66 -32.04
C THR A 241 5.41 -13.21 -32.82
N ARG A 242 5.22 -14.35 -33.51
CA ARG A 242 5.52 -14.49 -34.96
C ARG A 242 5.35 -15.91 -35.50
N THR A 243 4.56 -15.96 -36.58
CA THR A 243 4.63 -16.86 -37.76
C THR A 243 4.37 -18.35 -37.58
N ALA A 244 3.11 -18.76 -37.81
CA ALA A 244 2.82 -19.98 -38.56
C ALA A 244 1.53 -19.80 -39.37
N LYS A 245 1.61 -20.11 -40.66
CA LYS A 245 0.54 -19.98 -41.66
C LYS A 245 -0.68 -20.82 -41.29
N ALA A 246 -1.85 -20.25 -41.57
CA ALA A 246 -3.13 -20.93 -41.59
C ALA A 246 -3.11 -22.19 -42.47
N THR A 247 -3.59 -23.31 -41.95
CA THR A 247 -4.21 -24.36 -42.77
C THR A 247 -5.34 -24.98 -41.97
N THR A 248 -6.55 -24.71 -42.44
CA THR A 248 -7.85 -25.26 -42.03
C THR A 248 -7.86 -26.78 -42.06
N ARG A 249 -8.31 -27.44 -40.98
CA ARG A 249 -9.09 -28.68 -41.05
C ARG A 249 -9.81 -28.99 -39.73
N ASN A 250 -11.14 -29.03 -39.80
CA ASN A 250 -12.04 -29.53 -38.79
C ASN A 250 -11.86 -31.05 -38.62
N THR A 251 -11.83 -31.55 -37.38
CA THR A 251 -12.46 -32.84 -37.00
C THR A 251 -12.78 -32.89 -35.51
N THR A 252 -14.04 -33.19 -35.24
CA THR A 252 -14.63 -33.62 -33.98
C THR A 252 -13.99 -34.91 -33.45
N SER A 253 -13.64 -34.99 -32.17
CA SER A 253 -13.94 -36.15 -31.31
C SER A 253 -13.43 -35.95 -29.87
N SER A 254 -14.37 -36.15 -28.96
CA SER A 254 -14.19 -36.45 -27.55
C SER A 254 -13.49 -37.81 -27.35
N ALA A 255 -12.88 -37.96 -26.16
CA ALA A 255 -12.32 -39.17 -25.55
C ALA A 255 -10.81 -39.45 -25.76
N ALA A 256 -10.01 -39.03 -24.79
CA ALA A 256 -9.04 -39.90 -24.11
C ALA A 256 -8.47 -39.18 -22.86
N ALA A 257 -9.31 -39.08 -21.82
CA ALA A 257 -8.81 -38.95 -20.47
C ALA A 257 -8.06 -40.24 -20.11
N ARG A 258 -6.77 -40.11 -19.80
CA ARG A 258 -5.88 -41.00 -19.03
C ARG A 258 -4.51 -40.97 -19.68
N LEU A 259 -3.58 -40.24 -19.07
CA LEU A 259 -2.19 -40.65 -18.85
C LEU A 259 -1.52 -39.63 -17.91
N THR A 260 -0.95 -40.19 -16.83
CA THR A 260 0.01 -39.62 -15.87
C THR A 260 -0.44 -38.50 -14.91
N ASN A 261 -1.03 -38.94 -13.79
CA ASN A 261 -1.01 -38.26 -12.48
C ASN A 261 0.44 -38.04 -11.99
N LYS A 262 1.06 -36.93 -12.39
CA LYS A 262 2.10 -36.25 -11.61
C LYS A 262 1.88 -34.75 -11.81
N GLY A 263 0.92 -34.20 -11.07
CA GLY A 263 0.80 -32.75 -10.96
C GLY A 263 2.07 -32.17 -10.33
N PRO A 264 2.47 -30.93 -10.69
CA PRO A 264 3.56 -30.25 -10.02
C PRO A 264 3.28 -30.13 -8.51
N PRO A 265 4.31 -29.99 -7.65
CA PRO A 265 4.12 -29.89 -6.21
C PRO A 265 3.17 -28.73 -5.88
N GLN A 266 2.08 -29.03 -5.20
CA GLN A 266 1.12 -28.06 -4.66
C GLN A 266 1.87 -27.15 -3.68
N LEU A 267 2.17 -25.92 -4.11
CA LEU A 267 2.83 -24.89 -3.31
C LEU A 267 1.80 -24.20 -2.40
N ASN A 268 1.28 -24.89 -1.38
CA ASN A 268 0.34 -24.34 -0.38
C ASN A 268 0.95 -23.21 0.49
N LEU A 269 2.25 -22.96 0.36
CA LEU A 269 3.00 -21.97 1.14
C LEU A 269 2.64 -20.51 0.82
N SER A 270 2.04 -20.21 -0.34
CA SER A 270 1.68 -18.84 -0.73
C SER A 270 0.50 -18.28 0.07
N GLU A 271 -0.54 -19.09 0.29
CA GLU A 271 -1.68 -18.70 1.11
C GLU A 271 -1.31 -18.59 2.58
N ASP A 272 -0.52 -19.54 3.09
CA ASP A 272 -0.04 -19.51 4.47
C ASP A 272 0.88 -18.31 4.73
N ALA A 273 1.82 -17.99 3.84
CA ALA A 273 2.72 -16.84 4.04
C ALA A 273 1.96 -15.50 4.10
N VAL A 274 0.94 -15.31 3.25
CA VAL A 274 0.11 -14.10 3.27
C VAL A 274 -0.88 -14.11 4.43
N ALA A 275 -1.51 -15.25 4.72
CA ALA A 275 -2.45 -15.39 5.84
C ALA A 275 -1.75 -15.22 7.19
N GLU A 276 -0.55 -15.80 7.37
CA GLU A 276 0.26 -15.62 8.58
C GLU A 276 0.75 -14.18 8.75
N THR A 277 1.05 -13.49 7.65
CA THR A 277 1.46 -12.08 7.66
C THR A 277 0.26 -11.14 7.89
N ALA A 278 -0.93 -11.50 7.39
CA ALA A 278 -2.18 -10.78 7.57
C ALA A 278 -2.75 -10.92 9.00
N SER A 279 -2.45 -12.02 9.69
CA SER A 279 -3.04 -12.40 11.00
C SER A 279 -2.34 -11.74 12.20
N GLN A 280 -2.29 -10.40 12.19
CA GLN A 280 -1.87 -9.57 13.34
C GLN A 280 -0.42 -9.77 13.84
N LYS A 281 0.41 -10.62 13.20
CA LYS A 281 1.79 -10.90 13.63
C LYS A 281 2.75 -9.71 13.52
N PHE A 282 2.41 -8.64 12.79
CA PHE A 282 3.20 -7.41 12.81
C PHE A 282 3.11 -6.74 14.18
N VAL A 283 4.20 -6.81 14.93
CA VAL A 283 4.36 -6.19 16.25
C VAL A 283 4.72 -4.70 16.12
N VAL A 284 5.34 -4.30 15.00
CA VAL A 284 5.82 -2.94 14.75
C VAL A 284 4.89 -2.21 13.77
N LEU A 285 4.38 -1.05 14.16
CA LEU A 285 3.49 -0.21 13.35
C LEU A 285 4.07 0.14 11.97
N ASP A 286 5.36 0.48 11.92
CA ASP A 286 6.02 0.85 10.66
C ASP A 286 6.06 -0.34 9.67
N ALA A 287 6.19 -1.57 10.18
CA ALA A 287 6.24 -2.76 9.34
C ALA A 287 4.93 -3.04 8.61
N ILE A 288 3.79 -3.02 9.33
CA ILE A 288 2.48 -3.24 8.71
C ILE A 288 2.11 -2.11 7.74
N THR A 289 2.50 -0.87 8.05
CA THR A 289 2.25 0.29 7.18
C THR A 289 3.00 0.14 5.85
N ASN A 290 4.27 -0.28 5.90
CA ASN A 290 5.06 -0.57 4.70
C ASN A 290 4.50 -1.77 3.93
N PHE A 291 4.11 -2.84 4.63
CA PHE A 291 3.48 -4.01 4.00
C PHE A 291 2.20 -3.62 3.23
N VAL A 292 1.28 -2.89 3.87
CA VAL A 292 0.02 -2.45 3.25
C VAL A 292 0.30 -1.53 2.05
N ARG A 293 1.28 -0.63 2.14
CA ARG A 293 1.71 0.21 1.00
C ARG A 293 2.21 -0.62 -0.17
N CYS A 294 3.09 -1.58 0.09
CA CYS A 294 3.60 -2.49 -0.94
C CYS A 294 2.47 -3.33 -1.55
N LEU A 295 1.54 -3.84 -0.74
CA LEU A 295 0.40 -4.64 -1.21
C LEU A 295 -0.57 -3.82 -2.08
N SER A 296 -0.87 -2.57 -1.69
CA SER A 296 -1.65 -1.65 -2.52
C SER A 296 -0.97 -1.39 -3.86
N ASN A 297 0.35 -1.17 -3.88
CA ASN A 297 1.10 -0.96 -5.12
C ASN A 297 1.06 -2.21 -6.03
N VAL A 298 1.31 -3.40 -5.48
CA VAL A 298 1.22 -4.66 -6.24
C VAL A 298 -0.19 -4.90 -6.74
N SER A 299 -1.22 -4.60 -5.93
CA SER A 299 -2.62 -4.67 -6.35
C SER A 299 -2.92 -3.73 -7.52
N TRP A 300 -2.37 -2.52 -7.52
CA TRP A 300 -2.58 -1.59 -8.62
C TRP A 300 -1.87 -2.02 -9.91
N GLU A 301 -0.63 -2.50 -9.80
CA GLU A 301 0.12 -3.07 -10.93
C GLU A 301 -0.59 -4.30 -11.51
N GLU A 302 -1.13 -5.16 -10.65
CA GLU A 302 -1.91 -6.35 -11.03
C GLU A 302 -3.18 -5.98 -11.81
N ILE A 303 -3.98 -5.03 -11.31
CA ILE A 303 -5.20 -4.56 -11.97
C ILE A 303 -4.87 -3.89 -13.31
N LYS A 304 -3.85 -3.02 -13.35
CA LYS A 304 -3.43 -2.35 -14.58
C LYS A 304 -2.91 -3.32 -15.63
N SER A 305 -2.08 -4.28 -15.24
CA SER A 305 -1.53 -5.26 -16.18
C SER A 305 -2.59 -6.14 -16.83
N SER A 306 -3.74 -6.31 -16.15
CA SER A 306 -4.88 -7.12 -16.59
C SER A 306 -6.09 -6.30 -17.02
N SER A 307 -5.95 -4.98 -17.17
CA SER A 307 -7.08 -4.08 -17.47
C SER A 307 -7.71 -4.31 -18.84
N HIS A 308 -6.97 -4.93 -19.75
CA HIS A 308 -7.42 -5.29 -21.11
C HIS A 308 -8.25 -6.58 -21.14
N LEU A 309 -8.25 -7.35 -20.04
CA LEU A 309 -9.07 -8.55 -19.90
C LEU A 309 -10.48 -8.15 -19.45
N ASP A 310 -11.48 -8.94 -19.85
CA ASP A 310 -12.88 -8.72 -19.43
C ASP A 310 -13.01 -8.80 -17.89
N ASN A 311 -12.21 -9.68 -17.27
CA ASN A 311 -12.10 -9.83 -15.82
C ASN A 311 -10.66 -9.53 -15.37
N PRO A 312 -10.35 -8.28 -14.99
CA PRO A 312 -9.05 -7.93 -14.43
C PRO A 312 -8.78 -8.71 -13.15
N ARG A 313 -7.51 -8.95 -12.89
CA ARG A 313 -7.05 -9.72 -11.74
C ARG A 313 -7.14 -8.87 -10.47
N THR A 314 -7.73 -9.46 -9.43
CA THR A 314 -8.03 -8.78 -8.16
C THR A 314 -7.53 -9.55 -6.93
N TYR A 315 -6.62 -10.51 -7.10
CA TYR A 315 -6.09 -11.33 -6.00
C TYR A 315 -5.45 -10.47 -4.91
N SER A 316 -4.55 -9.57 -5.28
CA SER A 316 -3.87 -8.71 -4.29
C SER A 316 -4.84 -7.72 -3.62
N LEU A 317 -5.89 -7.32 -4.34
CA LEU A 317 -6.96 -6.50 -3.78
C LEU A 317 -7.79 -7.27 -2.75
N GLN A 318 -8.15 -8.53 -3.03
CA GLN A 318 -8.82 -9.43 -2.08
C GLN A 318 -8.01 -9.58 -0.80
N ARG A 319 -6.69 -9.83 -0.91
CA ARG A 319 -5.80 -9.93 0.24
C ARG A 319 -5.68 -8.62 1.02
N LEU A 320 -5.69 -7.47 0.34
CA LEU A 320 -5.71 -6.17 1.01
C LEU A 320 -6.97 -5.97 1.87
N VAL A 321 -8.13 -6.43 1.37
CA VAL A 321 -9.40 -6.39 2.10
C VAL A 321 -9.38 -7.31 3.32
N GLU A 322 -8.82 -8.52 3.20
CA GLU A 322 -8.61 -9.43 4.33
C GLU A 322 -7.68 -8.81 5.39
N VAL A 323 -6.58 -8.18 4.97
CA VAL A 323 -5.66 -7.48 5.88
C VAL A 323 -6.39 -6.34 6.61
N ALA A 324 -7.23 -5.56 5.92
CA ALA A 324 -8.07 -4.56 6.55
C ALA A 324 -9.02 -5.19 7.58
N TYR A 325 -9.64 -6.33 7.25
CA TYR A 325 -10.57 -7.02 8.12
C TYR A 325 -9.92 -7.46 9.44
N TYR A 326 -8.77 -8.13 9.38
CA TYR A 326 -8.11 -8.64 10.58
C TYR A 326 -7.46 -7.55 11.44
N ASN A 327 -7.10 -6.41 10.84
CA ASN A 327 -6.37 -5.34 11.53
C ASN A 327 -7.24 -4.17 11.99
N MET A 328 -8.55 -4.18 11.68
CA MET A 328 -9.45 -3.09 12.07
C MET A 328 -9.56 -2.88 13.58
N ASN A 329 -9.21 -3.89 14.39
CA ASN A 329 -9.23 -3.86 15.87
C ASN A 329 -7.94 -3.32 16.53
N ARG A 330 -6.94 -2.92 15.74
CA ARG A 330 -5.72 -2.30 16.28
C ARG A 330 -6.00 -0.98 16.98
N ILE A 331 -5.01 -0.52 17.75
CA ILE A 331 -5.02 0.79 18.39
C ILE A 331 -5.28 1.87 17.33
N ARG A 332 -6.05 2.90 17.69
CA ARG A 332 -6.57 3.91 16.74
C ARG A 332 -5.50 4.56 15.87
N LEU A 333 -4.37 4.95 16.46
CA LEU A 333 -3.26 5.58 15.72
C LEU A 333 -2.73 4.63 14.63
N GLU A 334 -2.58 3.35 14.96
CA GLU A 334 -2.11 2.34 14.02
C GLU A 334 -3.11 2.14 12.88
N TRP A 335 -4.37 1.97 13.24
CA TRP A 335 -5.45 1.77 12.28
C TRP A 335 -5.61 2.96 11.35
N SER A 336 -5.55 4.19 11.86
CA SER A 336 -5.65 5.39 11.03
C SER A 336 -4.56 5.46 9.96
N ASN A 337 -3.33 5.03 10.25
CA ASN A 337 -2.25 4.97 9.27
C ASN A 337 -2.47 3.87 8.22
N ILE A 338 -2.93 2.69 8.65
CA ILE A 338 -3.27 1.59 7.74
C ILE A 338 -4.43 2.00 6.82
N TRP A 339 -5.50 2.56 7.39
CA TRP A 339 -6.70 2.95 6.66
C TRP A 339 -6.46 4.11 5.71
N ALA A 340 -5.53 5.04 6.01
CA ALA A 340 -5.16 6.08 5.06
C ALA A 340 -4.68 5.47 3.73
N ILE A 341 -3.84 4.43 3.80
CA ILE A 341 -3.30 3.76 2.61
C ILE A 341 -4.37 2.91 1.91
N ILE A 342 -5.13 2.11 2.67
CA ILE A 342 -6.16 1.23 2.11
C ILE A 342 -7.32 2.05 1.52
N GLY A 343 -7.77 3.09 2.22
CA GLY A 343 -8.84 3.98 1.78
C GLY A 343 -8.48 4.73 0.50
N ASP A 344 -7.26 5.26 0.40
CA ASP A 344 -6.77 5.90 -0.83
C ASP A 344 -6.68 4.91 -2.00
N HIS A 345 -6.22 3.68 -1.75
CA HIS A 345 -6.22 2.62 -2.77
C HIS A 345 -7.64 2.24 -3.21
N LEU A 346 -8.58 2.05 -2.28
CA LEU A 346 -9.99 1.75 -2.59
C LEU A 346 -10.67 2.89 -3.34
N ASN A 347 -10.30 4.15 -3.09
CA ASN A 347 -10.75 5.30 -3.90
C ASN A 347 -10.28 5.18 -5.35
N MET A 348 -9.00 4.86 -5.57
CA MET A 348 -8.44 4.69 -6.91
C MET A 348 -9.08 3.52 -7.66
N VAL A 349 -9.23 2.36 -7.00
CA VAL A 349 -9.82 1.16 -7.58
C VAL A 349 -11.33 1.33 -7.82
N GLY A 350 -12.03 1.98 -6.88
CA GLY A 350 -13.46 2.29 -7.01
C GLY A 350 -13.78 3.24 -8.16
N CYS A 351 -12.81 4.04 -8.61
CA CYS A 351 -12.89 4.92 -9.77
C CYS A 351 -12.29 4.32 -11.06
N HIS A 352 -11.96 3.02 -11.06
CA HIS A 352 -11.39 2.37 -12.23
C HIS A 352 -12.40 2.29 -13.39
N PRO A 353 -11.98 2.42 -14.67
CA PRO A 353 -12.88 2.38 -15.82
C PRO A 353 -13.64 1.06 -16.01
N ASN A 354 -13.04 -0.05 -15.57
CA ASN A 354 -13.72 -1.35 -15.59
C ASN A 354 -14.71 -1.45 -14.41
N ALA A 355 -16.00 -1.54 -14.74
CA ALA A 355 -17.09 -1.57 -13.77
C ALA A 355 -16.98 -2.73 -12.77
N GLN A 356 -16.47 -3.90 -13.15
CA GLN A 356 -16.33 -5.06 -12.26
C GLN A 356 -15.31 -4.80 -11.14
N VAL A 357 -14.21 -4.13 -11.48
CA VAL A 357 -13.17 -3.74 -10.52
C VAL A 357 -13.71 -2.73 -9.51
N GLY A 358 -14.43 -1.71 -9.99
CA GLY A 358 -15.06 -0.71 -9.13
C GLY A 358 -16.17 -1.30 -8.25
N MET A 359 -16.97 -2.22 -8.81
CA MET A 359 -18.02 -2.95 -8.09
C MET A 359 -17.43 -3.79 -6.95
N TYR A 360 -16.34 -4.52 -7.19
CA TYR A 360 -15.65 -5.28 -6.17
C TYR A 360 -15.09 -4.39 -5.04
N ALA A 361 -14.50 -3.24 -5.39
CA ALA A 361 -14.00 -2.29 -4.38
C ALA A 361 -15.13 -1.71 -3.52
N LEU A 362 -16.27 -1.38 -4.12
CA LEU A 362 -17.45 -0.93 -3.39
C LEU A 362 -18.05 -2.00 -2.49
N ASP A 363 -18.16 -3.22 -2.98
CA ASP A 363 -18.65 -4.35 -2.19
C ASP A 363 -17.72 -4.61 -0.98
N SER A 364 -16.40 -4.55 -1.20
CA SER A 364 -15.40 -4.65 -0.15
C SER A 364 -15.52 -3.53 0.89
N LEU A 365 -15.69 -2.28 0.44
CA LEU A 365 -15.96 -1.14 1.33
C LEU A 365 -17.23 -1.36 2.15
N ARG A 366 -18.30 -1.88 1.54
CA ARG A 366 -19.56 -2.19 2.22
C ARG A 366 -19.34 -3.25 3.31
N GLN A 367 -18.71 -4.37 2.98
CA GLN A 367 -18.45 -5.46 3.92
C GLN A 367 -17.59 -5.00 5.12
N LEU A 368 -16.51 -4.27 4.86
CA LEU A 368 -15.67 -3.72 5.92
C LEU A 368 -16.44 -2.71 6.78
N SER A 369 -17.28 -1.86 6.18
CA SER A 369 -18.10 -0.90 6.92
C SER A 369 -19.10 -1.58 7.85
N MET A 370 -19.78 -2.63 7.40
CA MET A 370 -20.74 -3.38 8.21
C MET A 370 -20.11 -3.95 9.49
N LYS A 371 -18.85 -4.39 9.39
CA LYS A 371 -18.07 -4.90 10.51
C LYS A 371 -17.52 -3.75 11.36
N PHE A 372 -16.97 -2.71 10.75
CA PHE A 372 -16.30 -1.63 11.47
C PHE A 372 -17.28 -0.76 12.26
N LEU A 373 -18.49 -0.54 11.73
CA LEU A 373 -19.58 0.16 12.41
C LEU A 373 -20.23 -0.64 13.56
N GLU A 374 -19.81 -1.89 13.80
CA GLU A 374 -20.13 -2.58 15.07
C GLU A 374 -19.52 -1.85 16.27
N LYS A 375 -18.46 -1.09 16.06
CA LYS A 375 -17.75 -0.41 17.14
C LYS A 375 -18.44 0.88 17.50
N GLU A 376 -18.56 1.11 18.80
CA GLU A 376 -19.03 2.39 19.30
C GLU A 376 -17.98 3.48 19.11
N GLU A 377 -18.47 4.63 18.68
CA GLU A 377 -17.65 5.83 18.51
C GLU A 377 -17.57 6.63 19.82
N LEU A 378 -16.36 6.99 20.22
CA LEU A 378 -16.13 7.89 21.35
C LEU A 378 -16.37 9.34 20.93
N ALA A 379 -16.87 10.17 21.86
CA ALA A 379 -17.31 11.54 21.58
C ALA A 379 -16.28 12.43 20.85
N ASN A 380 -14.98 12.26 21.11
CA ASN A 380 -13.92 13.11 20.54
C ASN A 380 -13.20 12.48 19.33
N TYR A 381 -13.68 11.36 18.78
CA TYR A 381 -13.00 10.66 17.69
C TYR A 381 -13.98 10.26 16.59
N GLN A 382 -14.01 11.03 15.50
CA GLN A 382 -14.94 10.87 14.37
C GLN A 382 -14.45 9.86 13.31
N PHE A 383 -14.15 8.63 13.72
CA PHE A 383 -13.63 7.62 12.79
C PHE A 383 -14.65 7.15 11.78
N GLN A 384 -15.94 7.11 12.14
CA GLN A 384 -16.99 6.64 11.24
C GLN A 384 -17.05 7.54 10.01
N LYS A 385 -16.92 8.86 10.22
CA LYS A 385 -16.84 9.85 9.14
C LYS A 385 -15.66 9.58 8.19
N VAL A 386 -14.46 9.35 8.75
CA VAL A 386 -13.25 9.10 7.96
C VAL A 386 -13.36 7.79 7.18
N PHE A 387 -13.93 6.76 7.81
CA PHE A 387 -14.08 5.44 7.21
C PHE A 387 -15.06 5.42 6.03
N LEU A 388 -16.16 6.18 6.12
CA LEU A 388 -17.19 6.23 5.09
C LEU A 388 -16.90 7.25 3.96
N LYS A 389 -15.86 8.08 4.10
CA LYS A 389 -15.43 9.07 3.09
C LYS A 389 -15.27 8.48 1.67
N PRO A 390 -14.74 7.25 1.47
CA PRO A 390 -14.62 6.65 0.15
C PRO A 390 -15.93 6.55 -0.65
N PHE A 391 -17.07 6.31 -0.01
CA PHE A 391 -18.37 6.26 -0.70
C PHE A 391 -18.70 7.58 -1.41
N ALA A 392 -18.45 8.71 -0.74
CA ALA A 392 -18.68 10.04 -1.30
C ALA A 392 -17.70 10.35 -2.44
N TYR A 393 -16.44 9.91 -2.28
CA TYR A 393 -15.41 10.06 -3.31
C TYR A 393 -15.78 9.30 -4.59
N ILE A 394 -16.17 8.02 -4.47
CA ILE A 394 -16.51 7.18 -5.63
C ILE A 394 -17.80 7.68 -6.32
N MET A 395 -18.82 8.08 -5.55
CA MET A 395 -20.05 8.69 -6.10
C MET A 395 -19.76 9.89 -7.01
N THR A 396 -18.80 10.73 -6.60
CA THR A 396 -18.45 11.96 -7.31
C THR A 396 -17.58 11.67 -8.54
N ASN A 397 -16.58 10.79 -8.39
CA ASN A 397 -15.49 10.65 -9.35
C ASN A 397 -15.65 9.48 -10.33
N ASN A 398 -16.57 8.54 -10.08
CA ASN A 398 -16.90 7.49 -11.04
C ASN A 398 -18.14 7.88 -11.85
N GLU A 399 -18.06 7.82 -13.18
CA GLU A 399 -19.17 8.17 -14.08
C GLU A 399 -20.12 7.00 -14.39
N ASP A 400 -19.71 5.77 -14.07
CA ASP A 400 -20.47 4.55 -14.36
C ASP A 400 -21.77 4.52 -13.54
N PRO A 401 -22.95 4.44 -14.20
CA PRO A 401 -24.25 4.39 -13.53
C PRO A 401 -24.40 3.22 -12.57
N SER A 402 -23.91 2.03 -12.92
CA SER A 402 -24.03 0.82 -12.11
C SER A 402 -23.21 0.91 -10.83
N ILE A 403 -22.03 1.53 -10.89
CA ILE A 403 -21.21 1.80 -9.70
C ILE A 403 -21.91 2.82 -8.80
N ARG A 404 -22.49 3.89 -9.35
CA ARG A 404 -23.22 4.88 -8.54
C ARG A 404 -24.49 4.30 -7.93
N ASP A 405 -25.21 3.47 -8.67
CA ASP A 405 -26.34 2.69 -8.15
C ASP A 405 -25.87 1.79 -7.01
N MET A 406 -24.75 1.08 -7.15
CA MET A 406 -24.18 0.26 -6.09
C MET A 406 -23.82 1.08 -4.85
N VAL A 407 -23.21 2.26 -5.01
CA VAL A 407 -22.97 3.16 -3.87
C VAL A 407 -24.30 3.47 -3.18
N MET A 408 -25.35 3.76 -3.95
CA MET A 408 -26.66 3.98 -3.36
C MET A 408 -27.14 2.73 -2.64
N PHE A 409 -27.10 1.53 -3.25
CA PHE A 409 -27.49 0.24 -2.64
C PHE A 409 -26.66 -0.19 -1.41
N CYS A 410 -25.44 0.31 -1.25
CA CYS A 410 -24.67 0.12 -0.01
C CYS A 410 -25.30 0.86 1.20
N LEU A 411 -26.20 1.81 0.96
CA LEU A 411 -26.72 2.77 1.93
C LEU A 411 -28.24 2.67 2.29
N PRO A 412 -29.22 2.17 1.50
CA PRO A 412 -30.62 2.45 1.73
C PRO A 412 -31.30 1.46 2.67
N GLU A 413 -32.53 1.83 2.99
CA GLU A 413 -33.50 1.21 3.89
C GLU A 413 -34.36 0.13 3.20
N GLU A 414 -34.35 0.05 1.87
CA GLU A 414 -35.16 -0.90 1.09
C GLU A 414 -34.31 -1.78 0.18
N ALA A 415 -33.88 -2.92 0.70
CA ALA A 415 -33.71 -4.14 -0.08
C ALA A 415 -34.00 -5.32 0.84
N LEU A 416 -35.17 -5.91 0.61
CA LEU A 416 -35.61 -7.18 1.17
C LEU A 416 -34.46 -8.20 1.10
N GLU A 417 -34.18 -8.84 2.24
CA GLU A 417 -33.34 -10.03 2.45
C GLU A 417 -31.81 -9.93 2.61
N PHE A 418 -31.12 -8.80 2.35
CA PHE A 418 -29.67 -8.73 2.65
C PHE A 418 -29.25 -7.44 3.36
N GLY A 419 -28.99 -7.59 4.67
CA GLY A 419 -28.49 -6.62 5.64
C GLY A 419 -28.01 -5.27 5.12
N CYS A 420 -28.80 -4.23 5.33
CA CYS A 420 -28.42 -2.84 5.06
C CYS A 420 -27.48 -2.29 6.13
N MET A 421 -26.44 -1.55 5.73
CA MET A 421 -25.46 -0.94 6.66
C MET A 421 -26.12 0.04 7.62
N ILE A 422 -27.05 0.88 7.14
CA ILE A 422 -27.76 1.84 7.99
C ILE A 422 -28.71 1.12 8.94
N GLN A 423 -29.56 0.21 8.48
CA GLN A 423 -30.55 -0.43 9.38
C GLN A 423 -29.89 -1.30 10.46
N ALA A 424 -28.86 -2.07 10.09
CA ALA A 424 -28.15 -2.92 11.04
C ALA A 424 -27.37 -2.13 12.11
N ARG A 425 -27.01 -0.87 11.83
CA ARG A 425 -26.04 -0.11 12.64
C ARG A 425 -26.44 1.33 12.99
N ALA A 426 -27.63 1.81 12.62
CA ALA A 426 -28.04 3.21 12.77
C ALA A 426 -28.02 3.70 14.23
N GLN A 427 -28.33 2.85 15.19
CA GLN A 427 -28.24 3.20 16.63
C GLN A 427 -26.81 3.43 17.11
N ARG A 428 -25.80 2.92 16.39
CA ARG A 428 -24.37 3.09 16.70
C ARG A 428 -23.73 4.18 15.85
N LEU A 429 -24.46 4.75 14.90
CA LEU A 429 -23.96 5.77 14.00
C LEU A 429 -24.00 7.14 14.71
N LYS A 430 -22.83 7.76 14.86
CA LYS A 430 -22.65 9.10 15.42
C LYS A 430 -22.11 10.03 14.32
N SER A 431 -20.79 10.22 14.23
CA SER A 431 -20.18 11.04 13.17
C SER A 431 -20.36 10.42 11.77
N GLY A 432 -20.70 9.13 11.69
CA GLY A 432 -21.04 8.46 10.44
C GLY A 432 -22.20 9.12 9.70
N TRP A 433 -23.19 9.68 10.41
CA TRP A 433 -24.30 10.41 9.78
C TRP A 433 -23.82 11.58 8.92
N ASN A 434 -22.77 12.30 9.35
CA ASN A 434 -22.18 13.39 8.57
C ASN A 434 -21.61 12.89 7.24
N ALA A 435 -20.93 11.74 7.25
CA ALA A 435 -20.44 11.15 6.01
C ALA A 435 -21.59 10.69 5.10
N MET A 436 -22.64 10.09 5.67
CA MET A 436 -23.82 9.65 4.92
C MET A 436 -24.54 10.81 4.22
N PHE A 437 -24.81 11.91 4.93
CA PHE A 437 -25.36 13.13 4.31
C PHE A 437 -24.42 13.74 3.28
N GLY A 438 -23.10 13.63 3.49
CA GLY A 438 -22.12 13.97 2.46
C GLY A 438 -22.29 13.16 1.17
N VAL A 439 -22.53 11.84 1.28
CA VAL A 439 -22.80 10.99 0.12
C VAL A 439 -24.12 11.38 -0.57
N PHE A 440 -25.20 11.57 0.20
CA PHE A 440 -26.51 11.96 -0.35
C PHE A 440 -26.47 13.35 -0.99
N THR A 441 -25.71 14.29 -0.43
CA THR A 441 -25.45 15.60 -1.03
C THR A 441 -24.79 15.45 -2.41
N LYS A 442 -23.81 14.55 -2.54
CA LYS A 442 -23.17 14.24 -3.82
C LYS A 442 -24.04 13.44 -4.78
N ALA A 443 -24.97 12.65 -4.25
CA ALA A 443 -26.00 12.00 -5.06
C ALA A 443 -27.01 13.01 -5.63
N ALA A 444 -27.37 14.05 -4.86
CA ALA A 444 -28.29 15.10 -5.28
C ALA A 444 -27.76 15.91 -6.48
N GLU A 445 -26.44 16.00 -6.64
CA GLU A 445 -25.77 16.68 -7.76
C GLU A 445 -25.71 15.82 -9.05
N GLN A 446 -26.15 14.56 -9.01
CA GLN A 446 -26.01 13.62 -10.13
C GLN A 446 -26.98 13.89 -11.28
N LYS A 447 -26.60 13.43 -12.48
CA LYS A 447 -27.37 13.65 -13.73
C LYS A 447 -28.49 12.63 -13.94
N LEU A 448 -28.45 11.49 -13.27
CA LEU A 448 -29.39 10.39 -13.44
C LEU A 448 -30.52 10.49 -12.40
N GLU A 449 -31.77 10.47 -12.87
CA GLU A 449 -32.95 10.65 -12.03
C GLU A 449 -33.08 9.55 -10.98
N GLN A 450 -32.83 8.30 -11.37
CA GLN A 450 -32.92 7.14 -10.47
C GLN A 450 -32.06 7.29 -9.21
N ILE A 451 -30.81 7.75 -9.36
CA ILE A 451 -29.88 7.96 -8.23
C ILE A 451 -30.38 9.09 -7.32
N VAL A 452 -30.82 10.20 -7.91
CA VAL A 452 -31.30 11.37 -7.16
C VAL A 452 -32.58 11.03 -6.38
N VAL A 453 -33.53 10.34 -7.01
CA VAL A 453 -34.78 9.92 -6.39
C VAL A 453 -34.51 8.90 -5.28
N MET A 454 -33.68 7.88 -5.53
CA MET A 454 -33.31 6.89 -4.51
C MET A 454 -32.65 7.54 -3.30
N ALA A 455 -31.69 8.45 -3.51
CA ALA A 455 -31.04 9.19 -2.42
C ALA A 455 -32.04 10.06 -1.63
N PHE A 456 -32.97 10.72 -2.33
CA PHE A 456 -33.98 11.55 -1.69
C PHE A 456 -34.96 10.73 -0.84
N ASP A 457 -35.42 9.58 -1.34
CA ASP A 457 -36.34 8.70 -0.63
C ASP A 457 -35.72 8.17 0.67
N ILE A 458 -34.41 7.86 0.66
CA ILE A 458 -33.66 7.49 1.87
C ILE A 458 -33.65 8.65 2.87
N VAL A 459 -33.28 9.86 2.44
CA VAL A 459 -33.24 11.03 3.31
C VAL A 459 -34.63 11.35 3.88
N ARG A 460 -35.68 11.17 3.09
CA ARG A 460 -37.07 11.33 3.51
C ARG A 460 -37.46 10.33 4.60
N SER A 461 -37.11 9.06 4.43
CA SER A 461 -37.40 8.02 5.42
C SER A 461 -36.62 8.24 6.73
N LEU A 462 -35.33 8.59 6.63
CA LEU A 462 -34.50 8.96 7.78
C LEU A 462 -35.08 10.14 8.57
N SER A 463 -35.57 11.16 7.87
CA SER A 463 -36.28 12.29 8.49
C SER A 463 -37.54 11.81 9.23
N LYS A 464 -38.30 10.89 8.66
CA LYS A 464 -39.55 10.39 9.26
C LYS A 464 -39.30 9.57 10.53
N ASP A 465 -38.38 8.62 10.45
CA ASP A 465 -38.26 7.53 11.42
C ASP A 465 -37.14 7.75 12.45
N ARG A 466 -36.14 8.60 12.14
CA ARG A 466 -34.95 8.81 12.98
C ARG A 466 -34.58 10.27 13.21
N PHE A 467 -35.56 11.17 13.16
CA PHE A 467 -35.34 12.60 13.41
C PHE A 467 -34.61 12.89 14.74
N GLY A 468 -34.94 12.16 15.80
CA GLY A 468 -34.29 12.30 17.12
C GLY A 468 -32.79 11.98 17.09
N ASP A 469 -32.39 10.95 16.36
CA ASP A 469 -30.97 10.54 16.24
C ASP A 469 -30.14 11.63 15.55
N LEU A 470 -30.71 12.35 14.58
CA LEU A 470 -30.04 13.45 13.87
C LEU A 470 -29.75 14.63 14.78
N VAL A 471 -30.67 14.93 15.68
CA VAL A 471 -30.57 16.04 16.63
C VAL A 471 -29.55 15.72 17.73
N VAL A 472 -29.63 14.52 18.33
CA VAL A 472 -28.73 14.10 19.41
C VAL A 472 -27.28 14.01 18.93
N ASN A 473 -27.05 13.58 17.69
CA ASN A 473 -25.70 13.46 17.13
C ASN A 473 -25.17 14.77 16.51
N GLY A 474 -25.94 15.87 16.54
CA GLY A 474 -25.52 17.16 16.00
C GLY A 474 -25.39 17.22 14.48
N THR A 475 -26.04 16.30 13.75
CA THR A 475 -25.95 16.19 12.27
C THR A 475 -27.10 16.90 11.55
N PHE A 476 -27.94 17.63 12.29
CA PHE A 476 -29.03 18.42 11.74
C PHE A 476 -28.58 19.46 10.69
N PRO A 477 -27.45 20.18 10.86
CA PRO A 477 -26.95 21.08 9.82
C PRO A 477 -26.63 20.36 8.51
N ASP A 478 -25.92 19.22 8.57
CA ASP A 478 -25.58 18.41 7.40
C ASP A 478 -26.84 17.86 6.69
N PHE A 479 -27.87 17.49 7.44
CA PHE A 479 -29.18 17.11 6.91
C PHE A 479 -29.83 18.26 6.12
N ILE A 480 -29.85 19.47 6.67
CA ILE A 480 -30.40 20.64 5.95
C ILE A 480 -29.57 20.96 4.72
N SER A 481 -28.24 20.96 4.80
CA SER A 481 -27.36 21.15 3.64
C SER A 481 -27.62 20.11 2.55
N CYS A 482 -27.88 18.86 2.92
CA CYS A 482 -28.27 17.81 1.97
C CYS A 482 -29.60 18.13 1.27
N LEU A 483 -30.62 18.57 2.01
CA LEU A 483 -31.91 18.98 1.42
C LEU A 483 -31.79 20.20 0.51
N VAL A 484 -30.93 21.16 0.86
CA VAL A 484 -30.62 22.33 0.03
C VAL A 484 -29.99 21.88 -1.30
N ALA A 485 -29.10 20.88 -1.29
CA ALA A 485 -28.53 20.33 -2.51
C ALA A 485 -29.59 19.70 -3.42
N PHE A 486 -30.56 18.97 -2.86
CA PHE A 486 -31.71 18.46 -3.62
C PHE A 486 -32.58 19.60 -4.17
N ALA A 487 -32.88 20.62 -3.36
CA ALA A 487 -33.66 21.78 -3.78
C ALA A 487 -32.99 22.56 -4.92
N LYS A 488 -31.66 22.60 -4.95
CA LYS A 488 -30.88 23.30 -6.00
C LYS A 488 -30.74 22.50 -7.30
N ASN A 489 -31.20 21.25 -7.34
CA ASN A 489 -31.14 20.47 -8.56
C ASN A 489 -32.15 21.01 -9.59
N THR A 490 -31.66 21.54 -10.70
CA THR A 490 -32.50 22.17 -11.74
C THR A 490 -33.12 21.17 -12.71
N LYS A 491 -32.67 19.91 -12.71
CA LYS A 491 -33.15 18.88 -13.64
C LYS A 491 -34.42 18.21 -13.15
N PHE A 492 -34.57 18.04 -11.84
CA PHE A 492 -35.61 17.23 -11.23
C PHE A 492 -36.50 18.05 -10.30
N ALA A 493 -37.23 19.01 -10.88
CA ALA A 493 -38.06 19.99 -10.14
C ALA A 493 -39.01 19.34 -9.12
N ARG A 494 -39.57 18.16 -9.41
CA ARG A 494 -40.42 17.42 -8.46
C ARG A 494 -39.67 17.11 -7.15
N THR A 495 -38.47 16.56 -7.24
CA THR A 495 -37.63 16.23 -6.08
C THR A 495 -37.20 17.51 -5.36
N SER A 496 -36.85 18.55 -6.12
CA SER A 496 -36.45 19.86 -5.58
C SER A 496 -37.55 20.52 -4.75
N LEU A 497 -38.79 20.52 -5.24
CA LEU A 497 -39.95 21.03 -4.51
C LEU A 497 -40.27 20.19 -3.26
N GLN A 498 -40.17 18.86 -3.37
CA GLN A 498 -40.37 17.97 -2.23
C GLN A 498 -39.29 18.18 -1.15
N ALA A 499 -38.05 18.52 -1.53
CA ALA A 499 -36.99 18.84 -0.58
C ALA A 499 -37.28 20.12 0.22
N VAL A 500 -37.76 21.18 -0.43
CA VAL A 500 -38.19 22.42 0.25
C VAL A 500 -39.35 22.15 1.22
N GLU A 501 -40.31 21.33 0.80
CA GLU A 501 -41.43 20.92 1.66
C GLU A 501 -40.96 20.08 2.85
N LEU A 502 -39.97 19.21 2.65
CA LEU A 502 -39.36 18.43 3.72
C LEU A 502 -38.63 19.32 4.73
N ILE A 503 -37.88 20.34 4.29
CA ILE A 503 -37.28 21.36 5.18
C ILE A 503 -38.37 22.01 6.02
N ARG A 504 -39.45 22.47 5.39
CA ARG A 504 -40.58 23.10 6.10
C ARG A 504 -41.22 22.15 7.13
N SER A 505 -41.37 20.87 6.79
CA SER A 505 -41.95 19.85 7.67
C SER A 505 -41.11 19.54 8.91
N THR A 506 -39.82 19.91 8.91
CA THR A 506 -38.96 19.74 10.10
C THR A 506 -39.25 20.78 11.19
N VAL A 507 -39.74 21.96 10.83
CA VAL A 507 -39.98 23.07 11.77
C VAL A 507 -40.94 22.69 12.91
N PRO A 508 -42.14 22.11 12.66
CA PRO A 508 -43.03 21.69 13.75
C PRO A 508 -42.39 20.65 14.68
N ARG A 509 -41.68 19.68 14.11
CA ARG A 509 -41.01 18.61 14.87
C ARG A 509 -39.89 19.15 15.77
N MET A 510 -39.16 20.15 15.30
CA MET A 510 -38.13 20.82 16.09
C MET A 510 -38.73 21.65 17.22
N ILE A 511 -39.87 22.30 16.99
CA ILE A 511 -40.59 23.02 18.04
C ILE A 511 -41.06 22.07 19.13
N GLU A 512 -41.56 20.88 18.77
CA GLU A 512 -41.95 19.84 19.74
C GLU A 512 -40.75 19.36 20.58
N MET A 513 -39.59 19.12 19.94
CA MET A 513 -38.38 18.72 20.64
C MET A 513 -37.82 19.84 21.54
N ALA A 514 -37.81 21.08 21.08
CA ALA A 514 -37.37 22.22 21.87
C ALA A 514 -38.27 22.44 23.09
N LYS A 515 -39.59 22.26 22.95
CA LYS A 515 -40.55 22.31 24.06
C LYS A 515 -40.31 21.21 25.08
N ALA A 516 -39.96 20.00 24.62
CA ALA A 516 -39.61 18.87 25.49
C ALA A 516 -38.33 19.13 26.30
N GLU A 517 -37.35 19.85 25.73
CA GLU A 517 -36.11 20.25 26.44
C GLU A 517 -36.34 21.40 27.44
N THR A 518 -37.26 22.32 27.17
CA THR A 518 -37.55 23.47 28.05
C THR A 518 -38.52 23.16 29.20
N GLY A 519 -39.13 21.97 29.25
CA GLY A 519 -39.92 21.52 30.38
C GLY A 519 -41.14 22.38 30.70
N ASP A 520 -42.13 22.40 29.80
CA ASP A 520 -43.47 22.94 30.11
C ASP A 520 -44.48 21.78 30.11
N SER A 521 -44.38 20.91 31.12
CA SER A 521 -45.44 19.98 31.50
C SER A 521 -45.62 20.07 33.02
N PRO A 522 -46.84 20.33 33.52
CA PRO A 522 -47.09 20.44 34.95
C PRO A 522 -47.15 19.04 35.55
N GLN A 523 -46.09 18.59 36.22
CA GLN A 523 -46.15 17.45 37.14
C GLN A 523 -45.53 17.80 38.50
N PRO A 524 -46.15 17.33 39.60
CA PRO A 524 -45.77 17.71 40.95
C PRO A 524 -44.50 16.96 41.40
N GLU A 525 -43.71 17.69 42.18
CA GLU A 525 -42.53 17.31 42.96
C GLU A 525 -42.24 15.80 43.17
N ALA A 526 -41.06 15.34 42.73
CA ALA A 526 -40.23 14.40 43.51
C ALA A 526 -38.77 14.27 42.98
N LYS A 527 -37.84 14.83 43.76
CA LYS A 527 -36.49 14.35 44.12
C LYS A 527 -35.46 14.00 43.02
N SER A 528 -34.57 14.99 42.84
CA SER A 528 -33.10 14.88 42.69
C SER A 528 -32.47 13.51 42.90
N ALA A 529 -31.81 13.01 41.84
CA ALA A 529 -30.58 12.24 41.93
C ALA A 529 -29.66 12.68 40.78
N ALA A 530 -28.51 13.22 41.14
CA ALA A 530 -27.50 13.76 40.25
C ALA A 530 -26.81 12.68 39.41
N THR A 531 -26.60 12.97 38.13
CA THR A 531 -25.47 12.43 37.35
C THR A 531 -24.90 13.54 36.49
N ASP A 532 -23.82 14.14 37.00
CA ASP A 532 -22.87 14.94 36.25
C ASP A 532 -22.31 14.12 35.08
N SER A 533 -22.58 14.57 33.85
CA SER A 533 -21.85 14.18 32.64
C SER A 533 -22.03 15.26 31.58
N LEU A 534 -21.56 16.47 31.91
CA LEU A 534 -21.38 17.58 30.96
C LEU A 534 -19.91 17.97 30.96
N VAL A 535 -19.09 17.39 30.07
CA VAL A 535 -17.93 18.11 29.51
C VAL A 535 -17.66 17.59 28.09
N GLY A 536 -17.90 18.45 27.11
CA GLY A 536 -17.58 18.22 25.70
C GLY A 536 -17.98 19.38 24.80
N GLY A 537 -17.48 20.59 25.07
CA GLY A 537 -17.35 21.66 24.06
C GLY A 537 -18.58 22.52 23.76
N GLY A 538 -19.28 23.02 24.78
CA GLY A 538 -20.27 24.10 24.60
C GLY A 538 -19.62 25.47 24.81
N THR A 539 -19.48 26.26 23.75
CA THR A 539 -19.28 27.71 23.90
C THR A 539 -20.48 28.29 24.65
N VAL A 540 -20.17 29.14 25.62
CA VAL A 540 -21.12 29.85 26.49
C VAL A 540 -22.22 30.52 25.65
N GLY A 541 -23.48 30.13 25.86
CA GLY A 541 -24.64 30.95 25.49
C GLY A 541 -25.41 30.63 24.20
N GLU A 542 -25.39 29.40 23.68
CA GLU A 542 -26.32 29.06 22.58
C GLU A 542 -27.75 28.84 23.11
N ILE A 543 -28.66 29.76 22.74
CA ILE A 543 -30.10 29.58 22.91
C ILE A 543 -30.46 28.20 22.30
N PRO A 544 -31.17 27.29 23.00
CA PRO A 544 -31.47 25.94 22.51
C PRO A 544 -32.13 25.88 21.12
N GLY A 545 -32.77 26.97 20.68
CA GLY A 545 -33.31 27.14 19.33
C GLY A 545 -32.32 27.63 18.27
N LEU A 546 -31.21 28.27 18.62
CA LEU A 546 -30.29 28.88 17.63
C LEU A 546 -29.58 27.81 16.78
N ARG A 547 -29.20 26.68 17.39
CA ARG A 547 -28.61 25.50 16.72
C ARG A 547 -29.48 24.91 15.61
N PHE A 548 -30.78 25.21 15.65
CA PHE A 548 -31.82 24.69 14.79
C PHE A 548 -32.27 25.70 13.75
N TRP A 549 -32.48 26.95 14.18
CA TRP A 549 -32.91 28.03 13.30
C TRP A 549 -31.81 28.45 12.34
N TYR A 550 -30.55 28.47 12.77
CA TYR A 550 -29.44 28.91 11.91
C TYR A 550 -29.28 28.03 10.66
N PRO A 551 -29.19 26.69 10.73
CA PRO A 551 -29.11 25.85 9.52
C PRO A 551 -30.30 26.04 8.58
N ILE A 552 -31.52 26.14 9.12
CA ILE A 552 -32.74 26.33 8.32
C ILE A 552 -32.71 27.67 7.58
N PHE A 553 -32.46 28.78 8.30
CA PHE A 553 -32.43 30.09 7.69
C PHE A 553 -31.27 30.24 6.70
N SER A 554 -30.10 29.68 7.02
CA SER A 554 -28.98 29.61 6.08
C SER A 554 -29.34 28.82 4.83
N GLY A 555 -30.03 27.68 4.99
CA GLY A 555 -30.47 26.86 3.87
C GLY A 555 -31.49 27.56 2.97
N TYR A 556 -32.51 28.20 3.55
CA TYR A 556 -33.47 28.99 2.79
C TYR A 556 -32.81 30.18 2.09
N LEU A 557 -31.91 30.90 2.76
CA LEU A 557 -31.14 31.98 2.15
C LEU A 557 -30.35 31.48 0.95
N GLU A 558 -29.69 30.34 1.08
CA GLU A 558 -28.93 29.74 -0.02
C GLU A 558 -29.85 29.35 -1.20
N ILE A 559 -31.00 28.73 -0.93
CA ILE A 559 -31.98 28.39 -1.97
C ILE A 559 -32.46 29.65 -2.69
N VAL A 560 -32.88 30.68 -1.95
CA VAL A 560 -33.40 31.93 -2.53
C VAL A 560 -32.34 32.65 -3.37
N MET A 561 -31.09 32.70 -2.89
CA MET A 561 -30.02 33.45 -3.54
C MET A 561 -29.35 32.69 -4.70
N THR A 562 -29.27 31.37 -4.64
CA THR A 562 -28.42 30.57 -5.54
C THR A 562 -29.18 29.55 -6.39
N CYS A 563 -30.44 29.22 -6.08
CA CYS A 563 -31.22 28.32 -6.91
C CYS A 563 -31.64 29.01 -8.22
N ALA A 564 -31.44 28.34 -9.35
CA ALA A 564 -31.85 28.88 -10.65
C ALA A 564 -33.37 28.75 -10.89
N ASP A 565 -34.01 27.75 -10.28
CA ASP A 565 -35.43 27.50 -10.44
C ASP A 565 -36.25 28.54 -9.66
N LEU A 566 -37.20 29.20 -10.35
CA LEU A 566 -38.02 30.25 -9.77
C LEU A 566 -39.14 29.68 -8.88
N GLU A 567 -39.69 28.51 -9.21
CA GLU A 567 -40.74 27.87 -8.42
C GLU A 567 -40.19 27.42 -7.06
N VAL A 568 -38.98 26.87 -7.05
CA VAL A 568 -38.28 26.50 -5.82
C VAL A 568 -37.96 27.73 -4.96
N ARG A 569 -37.61 28.87 -5.57
CA ARG A 569 -37.31 30.13 -4.85
C ARG A 569 -38.53 30.81 -4.23
N THR A 570 -39.72 30.54 -4.76
CA THR A 570 -40.97 31.21 -4.35
C THR A 570 -41.81 30.41 -3.36
N ARG A 571 -41.49 29.12 -3.17
CA ARG A 571 -42.06 28.19 -2.20
C ARG A 571 -41.40 28.31 -0.83
#